data_AF-A0A946CFK8-F1
#
_entry.id   AF-A0A946CFK8-F1
#
_cell.length_a   1.000
_cell.length_b   1.000
_cell.length_c   1.000
_cell.angle_alpha   90.00
_cell.angle_beta   90.00
_cell.angle_gamma   90.00
#
_symmetry.space_group_name_H-M   'P 1'
#
loop_
_entity.id
_entity.type
_entity.pdbx_description
1 polymer ?
#
loop_
_entity_poly.entity_id
_entity_poly.type
_entity_poly.pdbx_seq_one_letter_code
_entity_poly.pdbx_strand_id
1 'polypeptide(L)'
;MANIHTHRWQISRRQTLRGFGATLALPFLEAMRPLYGQKASSGDPVRMACLFMPNGVRPDKWTPSGSGKNFELSPILSPLEAVKEHLTVISGLTNKPSHKGDGHYFKTAGWLTCSTIASTTGSDVSANGISIDQIAAEAIGRNTKLPSMELGTEPITSGIDRNVNLTRLYGSHISWKKPEVPLPC
;
A
#
# COMPACT_ATOMS: atom_id res chain seq x y z
N MET A 1 -44.27 -0.64 64.36
CA MET A 1 -44.18 -1.68 63.30
C MET A 1 -43.15 -1.22 62.28
N ALA A 2 -42.27 -2.13 61.87
CA ALA A 2 -41.01 -1.83 61.20
C ALA A 2 -41.16 -1.16 59.82
N ASN A 3 -40.23 -0.23 59.57
CA ASN A 3 -39.92 0.34 58.25
C ASN A 3 -39.44 -0.75 57.29
N ILE A 4 -40.01 -0.82 56.09
CA ILE A 4 -39.33 -1.39 54.93
C ILE A 4 -39.40 -0.34 53.82
N HIS A 5 -38.32 0.43 53.69
CA HIS A 5 -38.10 1.31 52.55
C HIS A 5 -37.79 0.44 51.32
N THR A 6 -38.79 0.24 50.46
CA THR A 6 -38.54 -0.36 49.15
C THR A 6 -37.95 0.71 48.23
N HIS A 7 -36.62 0.70 48.06
CA HIS A 7 -35.95 1.49 47.05
C HIS A 7 -36.46 1.07 45.65
N ARG A 8 -37.40 1.85 45.09
CA ARG A 8 -37.83 1.72 43.70
C ARG A 8 -36.74 2.32 42.81
N TRP A 9 -35.75 1.50 42.50
CA TRP A 9 -34.81 1.81 41.43
C TRP A 9 -35.61 1.98 40.14
N GLN A 10 -35.50 3.15 39.49
CA GLN A 10 -36.29 3.51 38.30
C GLN A 10 -35.97 2.64 37.07
N ILE A 11 -34.98 1.75 37.17
CA ILE A 11 -34.57 0.84 36.11
C ILE A 11 -34.64 -0.59 36.67
N SER A 12 -35.41 -1.44 36.00
CA SER A 12 -35.55 -2.85 36.39
C SER A 12 -34.29 -3.66 36.03
N ARG A 13 -33.93 -4.67 36.83
CA ARG A 13 -32.83 -5.62 36.52
C ARG A 13 -32.89 -6.16 35.08
N ARG A 14 -34.11 -6.39 34.56
CA ARG A 14 -34.34 -6.86 33.19
C ARG A 14 -33.96 -5.81 32.15
N GLN A 15 -34.24 -4.54 32.39
CA GLN A 15 -33.80 -3.44 31.52
C GLN A 15 -32.28 -3.26 31.58
N THR A 16 -31.68 -3.36 32.76
CA THR A 16 -30.22 -3.32 32.91
C THR A 16 -29.53 -4.44 32.13
N LEU A 17 -30.01 -5.68 32.24
CA LEU A 17 -29.45 -6.83 31.53
C LEU A 17 -29.66 -6.76 30.00
N ARG A 18 -30.80 -6.20 29.55
CA ARG A 18 -31.04 -5.95 28.11
C ARG A 18 -30.10 -4.87 27.55
N GLY A 19 -29.82 -3.81 28.30
CA GLY A 19 -28.84 -2.79 27.91
C GLY A 19 -27.40 -3.30 27.88
N PHE A 20 -27.04 -4.19 28.82
CA PHE A 20 -25.70 -4.80 28.89
C PHE A 20 -25.39 -5.71 27.68
N GLY A 21 -26.42 -6.36 27.11
CA GLY A 21 -26.27 -7.11 25.86
C GLY A 21 -25.85 -6.23 24.68
N ALA A 22 -26.33 -4.99 24.61
CA ALA A 22 -25.94 -4.03 23.57
C ALA A 22 -24.47 -3.59 23.73
N THR A 23 -23.96 -3.49 24.96
CA THR A 23 -22.55 -3.14 25.21
C THR A 23 -21.57 -4.28 24.92
N LEU A 24 -22.02 -5.54 24.98
CA LEU A 24 -21.20 -6.70 24.58
C LEU A 24 -21.23 -6.97 23.07
N ALA A 25 -22.33 -6.60 22.40
CA ALA A 25 -22.47 -6.75 20.95
C ALA A 25 -21.75 -5.65 20.14
N LEU A 26 -21.43 -4.52 20.78
CA LEU A 26 -20.65 -3.45 20.17
C LEU A 26 -19.16 -3.78 20.31
N PRO A 27 -18.41 -4.00 19.21
CA PRO A 27 -16.95 -3.89 19.28
C PRO A 27 -16.62 -2.53 19.89
N PHE A 28 -15.61 -2.46 20.76
CA PHE A 28 -15.36 -1.42 21.77
C PHE A 28 -15.10 0.01 21.24
N LEU A 29 -15.80 0.47 20.21
CA LEU A 29 -15.55 1.72 19.47
C LEU A 29 -14.05 1.91 19.16
N GLU A 30 -13.38 0.81 18.82
CA GLU A 30 -12.00 0.84 18.30
C GLU A 30 -11.89 1.75 17.07
N ALA A 31 -12.99 1.92 16.32
CA ALA A 31 -13.09 2.87 15.21
C ALA A 31 -13.03 4.36 15.66
N MET A 32 -13.23 4.65 16.94
CA MET A 32 -13.05 5.98 17.54
C MET A 32 -11.68 6.18 18.19
N ARG A 33 -10.79 5.19 18.15
CA ARG A 33 -9.40 5.44 18.54
C ARG A 33 -8.83 6.52 17.62
N PRO A 34 -8.20 7.58 18.18
CA PRO A 34 -7.49 8.55 17.36
C PRO A 34 -6.39 7.85 16.57
N LEU A 35 -6.59 7.70 15.26
CA LEU A 35 -5.61 7.08 14.36
C LEU A 35 -4.35 7.94 14.19
N TYR A 36 -4.47 9.24 14.44
CA TYR A 36 -3.37 10.20 14.38
C TYR A 36 -2.70 10.36 15.75
N GLY A 37 -1.38 10.13 15.81
CA GLY A 37 -0.55 10.42 16.98
C GLY A 37 -0.44 9.32 18.03
N GLN A 38 -1.06 8.15 17.82
CA GLN A 38 -0.83 7.00 18.68
C GLN A 38 0.59 6.46 18.45
N LYS A 39 1.38 6.34 19.52
CA LYS A 39 2.69 5.69 19.45
C LYS A 39 2.50 4.22 19.09
N ALA A 40 3.30 3.75 18.13
CA ALA A 40 3.31 2.34 17.74
C ALA A 40 3.50 1.46 18.98
N SER A 41 2.63 0.49 19.17
CA SER A 41 2.68 -0.47 20.27
C SER A 41 3.38 -1.76 19.87
N SER A 42 3.91 -2.50 20.84
CA SER A 42 4.42 -3.85 20.61
C SER A 42 3.26 -4.76 20.15
N GLY A 43 3.17 -5.02 18.85
CA GLY A 43 2.09 -5.79 18.23
C GLY A 43 1.42 -5.11 17.04
N ASP A 44 1.71 -3.82 16.79
CA ASP A 44 1.17 -3.14 15.62
C ASP A 44 1.73 -3.77 14.33
N PRO A 45 0.88 -4.07 13.32
CA PRO A 45 1.34 -4.67 12.08
C PRO A 45 2.33 -3.75 11.35
N VAL A 46 3.50 -4.29 11.02
CA VAL A 46 4.45 -3.65 10.09
C VAL A 46 3.80 -3.62 8.70
N ARG A 47 3.86 -2.46 8.05
CA ARG A 47 3.29 -2.25 6.71
C ARG A 47 4.39 -1.80 5.75
N MET A 48 4.23 -2.19 4.49
CA MET A 48 5.07 -1.74 3.38
C MET A 48 4.22 -0.92 2.42
N ALA A 49 4.78 0.15 1.88
CA ALA A 49 4.18 0.94 0.83
C ALA A 49 5.17 1.10 -0.32
N CYS A 50 4.71 0.85 -1.55
CA CYS A 50 5.46 1.10 -2.77
C CYS A 50 4.79 2.26 -3.51
N LEU A 51 5.48 3.38 -3.65
CA LEU A 51 4.96 4.58 -4.32
C LEU A 51 5.58 4.71 -5.71
N PHE A 52 4.74 4.68 -6.74
CA PHE A 52 5.16 4.80 -8.13
C PHE A 52 5.08 6.25 -8.62
N MET A 53 6.13 6.71 -9.30
CA MET A 53 6.18 8.04 -9.92
C MET A 53 6.32 7.86 -11.44
N PRO A 54 5.22 7.79 -12.20
CA PRO A 54 5.27 7.56 -13.64
C PRO A 54 6.04 8.70 -14.33
N ASN A 55 6.75 8.39 -15.41
CA ASN A 55 7.58 9.33 -16.18
C ASN A 55 8.79 9.94 -15.43
N GLY A 56 9.02 9.55 -14.18
CA GLY A 56 10.21 9.89 -13.43
C GLY A 56 10.15 11.24 -12.72
N VAL A 57 11.33 11.77 -12.40
CA VAL A 57 11.53 12.97 -11.57
C VAL A 57 12.59 13.86 -12.20
N ARG A 58 12.64 15.12 -11.77
CA ARG A 58 13.70 16.05 -12.16
C ARG A 58 15.03 15.65 -11.48
N PRO A 59 16.02 15.06 -12.17
CA PRO A 59 17.15 14.39 -11.51
C PRO A 59 18.05 15.34 -10.70
N ASP A 60 18.24 16.57 -11.19
CA ASP A 60 19.04 17.62 -10.53
C ASP A 60 18.40 18.16 -9.24
N LYS A 61 17.11 17.88 -9.01
CA LYS A 61 16.39 18.25 -7.78
C LYS A 61 15.95 17.06 -6.94
N TRP A 62 16.15 15.84 -7.44
CA TRP A 62 15.79 14.60 -6.74
C TRP A 62 16.98 14.01 -5.98
N THR A 63 18.16 13.97 -6.59
CA THR A 63 19.31 13.23 -6.06
C THR A 63 19.98 14.00 -4.91
N PRO A 64 20.07 13.43 -3.69
CA PRO A 64 20.85 14.00 -2.59
C PRO A 64 22.34 14.19 -2.92
N SER A 65 22.98 15.19 -2.31
CA SER A 65 24.44 15.32 -2.24
C SER A 65 25.01 14.56 -1.05
N GLY A 66 26.28 14.15 -1.13
CA GLY A 66 26.95 13.41 -0.06
C GLY A 66 26.63 11.91 -0.06
N SER A 67 27.09 11.21 0.99
CA SER A 67 26.92 9.75 1.13
C SER A 67 26.90 9.30 2.60
N GLY A 68 26.52 8.04 2.82
CA GLY A 68 26.43 7.47 4.16
C GLY A 68 25.33 8.13 4.98
N LYS A 69 25.60 8.40 6.27
CA LYS A 69 24.66 9.10 7.17
C LYS A 69 24.65 10.62 7.00
N ASN A 70 25.63 11.18 6.28
CA ASN A 70 25.87 12.62 6.19
C ASN A 70 25.41 13.20 4.85
N PHE A 71 24.45 12.56 4.17
CA PHE A 71 23.89 13.12 2.94
C PHE A 71 22.99 14.32 3.23
N GLU A 72 22.83 15.21 2.25
CA GLU A 72 21.94 16.37 2.33
C GLU A 72 20.71 16.13 1.46
N LEU A 73 19.52 16.40 2.01
CA LEU A 73 18.29 16.23 1.25
C LEU A 73 18.26 17.20 0.06
N SER A 74 17.83 16.68 -1.09
CA SER A 74 17.57 17.50 -2.27
C SER A 74 16.29 18.32 -2.09
N PRO A 75 16.05 19.35 -2.92
CA PRO A 75 14.84 20.17 -2.81
C PRO A 75 13.53 19.37 -2.85
N ILE A 76 13.44 18.32 -3.68
CA ILE A 76 12.24 17.47 -3.74
C ILE A 76 12.07 16.62 -2.47
N LEU A 77 13.18 16.20 -1.85
CA LEU A 77 13.13 15.38 -0.64
C LEU A 77 13.10 16.21 0.66
N SER A 78 13.24 17.54 0.56
CA SER A 78 13.23 18.45 1.72
C SER A 78 12.03 18.30 2.68
N PRO A 79 10.79 17.93 2.24
CA PRO A 79 9.69 17.69 3.17
C PRO A 79 9.91 16.50 4.11
N LEU A 80 10.89 15.64 3.83
CA LEU A 80 11.19 14.45 4.64
C LEU A 80 12.25 14.71 5.73
N GLU A 81 12.69 15.96 5.93
CA GLU A 81 13.74 16.30 6.91
C GLU A 81 13.42 15.77 8.32
N ALA A 82 12.15 15.84 8.74
CA ALA A 82 11.70 15.36 10.05
C ALA A 82 11.91 13.85 10.28
N VAL A 83 12.11 13.06 9.21
CA VAL A 83 12.34 11.61 9.27
C VAL A 83 13.68 11.22 8.65
N LYS A 84 14.60 12.16 8.42
CA LYS A 84 15.87 11.95 7.71
C LYS A 84 16.70 10.79 8.27
N GLU A 85 16.70 10.60 9.58
CA GLU A 85 17.42 9.49 10.24
C GLU A 85 16.89 8.09 9.87
N HIS A 86 15.67 8.01 9.35
CA HIS A 86 15.03 6.79 8.87
C HIS A 86 15.05 6.65 7.34
N LEU A 87 15.65 7.60 6.62
CA LEU A 87 15.72 7.58 5.16
C LEU A 87 16.99 6.89 4.67
N THR A 88 16.83 6.02 3.69
CA THR A 88 17.92 5.49 2.87
C THR A 88 17.64 5.83 1.42
N VAL A 89 18.52 6.61 0.80
CA VAL A 89 18.42 6.95 -0.63
C VAL A 89 19.50 6.18 -1.38
N ILE A 90 19.09 5.34 -2.33
CA ILE A 90 19.98 4.51 -3.13
C ILE A 90 20.10 5.13 -4.52
N SER A 91 21.28 5.69 -4.83
CA SER A 91 21.61 6.23 -6.14
C SER A 91 22.20 5.15 -7.06
N GLY A 92 22.00 5.29 -8.38
CA GLY A 92 22.55 4.36 -9.38
C GLY A 92 21.85 3.00 -9.46
N LEU A 93 20.75 2.79 -8.72
CA LEU A 93 19.93 1.59 -8.84
C LEU A 93 19.17 1.60 -10.18
N THR A 94 19.25 0.50 -10.93
CA THR A 94 18.58 0.39 -12.23
C THR A 94 17.95 -1.00 -12.41
N ASN A 95 16.72 -1.02 -12.93
CA ASN A 95 16.04 -2.24 -13.36
C ASN A 95 16.52 -2.59 -14.79
N LYS A 96 17.61 -3.36 -14.92
CA LYS A 96 18.20 -3.69 -16.23
C LYS A 96 17.18 -4.31 -17.22
N PRO A 97 16.27 -5.22 -16.80
CA PRO A 97 15.21 -5.73 -17.66
C PRO A 97 14.28 -4.68 -18.29
N SER A 98 14.16 -3.48 -17.71
CA SER A 98 13.32 -2.40 -18.25
C SER A 98 14.00 -1.55 -19.33
N HIS A 99 15.26 -1.86 -19.68
CA HIS A 99 15.99 -1.18 -20.77
C HIS A 99 15.57 -1.67 -22.17
N LYS A 100 14.66 -2.64 -22.24
CA LYS A 100 14.09 -3.19 -23.48
C LYS A 100 12.63 -2.79 -23.60
N GLY A 101 12.14 -2.75 -24.85
CA GLY A 101 10.73 -2.52 -25.15
C GLY A 101 10.31 -1.05 -25.02
N ASP A 102 9.00 -0.84 -24.97
CA ASP A 102 8.41 0.48 -24.87
C ASP A 102 8.65 1.13 -23.49
N GLY A 103 8.89 2.44 -23.48
CA GLY A 103 9.23 3.19 -22.27
C GLY A 103 8.08 3.36 -21.28
N HIS A 104 6.84 3.24 -21.71
CA HIS A 104 5.66 3.39 -20.85
C HIS A 104 5.24 2.04 -20.25
N TYR A 105 5.00 1.03 -21.08
CA TYR A 105 4.42 -0.25 -20.65
C TYR A 105 5.44 -1.15 -19.93
N PHE A 106 6.66 -1.29 -20.46
CA PHE A 106 7.66 -2.19 -19.85
C PHE A 106 8.14 -1.69 -18.49
N LYS A 107 8.24 -0.37 -18.34
CA LYS A 107 8.70 0.26 -17.09
C LYS A 107 7.62 0.22 -16.01
N THR A 108 6.36 0.42 -16.38
CA THR A 108 5.23 0.44 -15.44
C THR A 108 4.94 -0.97 -14.94
N ALA A 109 4.64 -1.91 -15.85
CA ALA A 109 4.28 -3.27 -15.48
C ALA A 109 5.44 -4.04 -14.83
N GLY A 110 6.68 -3.84 -15.28
CA GLY A 110 7.85 -4.52 -14.75
C GLY A 110 8.48 -3.89 -13.50
N TRP A 111 7.87 -2.84 -12.94
CA TRP A 111 8.49 -2.05 -11.86
C TRP A 111 8.79 -2.89 -10.61
N LEU A 112 7.78 -3.58 -10.07
CA LEU A 112 7.90 -4.34 -8.82
C LEU A 112 8.32 -5.80 -9.02
N THR A 113 8.42 -6.29 -10.26
CA THR A 113 8.89 -7.64 -10.57
C THR A 113 10.38 -7.68 -10.93
N CYS A 114 10.97 -6.54 -11.29
CA CYS A 114 12.35 -6.46 -11.80
C CYS A 114 12.62 -7.43 -12.97
N SER A 115 11.62 -7.61 -13.83
CA SER A 115 11.65 -8.51 -14.99
C SER A 115 11.14 -7.78 -16.24
N THR A 116 11.42 -8.35 -17.42
CA THR A 116 10.87 -7.88 -18.70
C THR A 116 9.49 -8.52 -18.88
N ILE A 117 8.47 -7.74 -19.25
CA ILE A 117 7.14 -8.25 -19.56
C ILE A 117 7.08 -8.96 -20.91
N ALA A 118 6.08 -9.81 -21.12
CA ALA A 118 5.79 -10.37 -22.43
C ALA A 118 5.22 -9.31 -23.39
N SER A 119 5.73 -9.26 -24.63
CA SER A 119 5.15 -8.42 -25.68
C SER A 119 3.88 -9.05 -26.23
N THR A 120 2.72 -8.52 -25.86
CA THR A 120 1.42 -9.05 -26.25
C THR A 120 0.37 -7.95 -26.44
N THR A 121 -0.62 -8.24 -27.27
CA THR A 121 -1.85 -7.45 -27.46
C THR A 121 -2.94 -7.78 -26.44
N GLY A 122 -2.72 -8.74 -25.54
CA GLY A 122 -3.50 -8.90 -24.30
C GLY A 122 -3.96 -10.32 -23.95
N SER A 123 -3.81 -11.30 -24.83
CA SER A 123 -4.26 -12.69 -24.60
C SER A 123 -3.45 -13.46 -23.56
N ASP A 124 -2.19 -13.08 -23.40
CA ASP A 124 -1.13 -13.80 -22.69
C ASP A 124 -0.28 -12.80 -21.90
N VAL A 125 -0.95 -11.89 -21.20
CA VAL A 125 -0.27 -10.91 -20.34
C VAL A 125 0.60 -11.63 -19.32
N SER A 126 1.84 -11.19 -19.19
CA SER A 126 2.77 -11.72 -18.20
C SER A 126 3.84 -10.68 -17.87
N ALA A 127 4.01 -10.41 -16.58
CA ALA A 127 5.17 -9.71 -16.08
C ALA A 127 6.37 -10.63 -15.83
N ASN A 128 6.26 -11.93 -16.13
CA ASN A 128 7.34 -12.91 -15.96
C ASN A 128 7.90 -12.98 -14.52
N GLY A 129 7.08 -12.65 -13.52
CA GLY A 129 7.46 -12.69 -12.11
C GLY A 129 6.32 -12.32 -11.17
N ILE A 130 6.48 -12.69 -9.89
CA ILE A 130 5.64 -12.19 -8.79
C ILE A 130 6.25 -10.87 -8.32
N SER A 131 5.42 -9.87 -8.06
CA SER A 131 5.90 -8.57 -7.61
C SER A 131 6.30 -8.59 -6.13
N ILE A 132 7.29 -7.78 -5.75
CA ILE A 132 7.84 -7.76 -4.39
C ILE A 132 6.80 -7.39 -3.32
N ASP A 133 5.79 -6.59 -3.66
CA ASP A 133 4.69 -6.24 -2.77
C ASP A 133 3.80 -7.45 -2.47
N GLN A 134 3.63 -8.36 -3.43
CA GLN A 134 2.85 -9.59 -3.23
C GLN A 134 3.64 -10.64 -2.45
N ILE A 135 4.96 -10.71 -2.65
CA ILE A 135 5.84 -11.51 -1.79
C ILE A 135 5.78 -11.01 -0.34
N ALA A 136 5.81 -9.69 -0.14
CA ALA A 136 5.67 -9.11 1.19
C ALA A 136 4.28 -9.38 1.79
N ALA A 137 3.20 -9.21 1.02
CA ALA A 137 1.83 -9.46 1.46
C ALA A 137 1.64 -10.91 1.95
N GLU A 138 2.26 -11.90 1.29
CA GLU A 138 2.24 -13.29 1.74
C GLU A 138 2.94 -13.50 3.09
N ALA A 139 4.04 -12.76 3.32
CA ALA A 139 4.84 -12.85 4.54
C ALA A 139 4.21 -12.13 5.74
N ILE A 140 3.67 -10.91 5.55
CA ILE A 140 3.24 -10.03 6.66
C ILE A 140 1.75 -9.66 6.65
N GLY A 141 1.00 -9.99 5.59
CA GLY A 141 -0.40 -9.59 5.40
C GLY A 141 -1.43 -10.36 6.23
N ARG A 142 -1.01 -11.19 7.19
CA ARG A 142 -1.90 -12.05 8.00
C ARG A 142 -2.62 -11.31 9.13
N ASN A 143 -2.12 -10.12 9.50
CA ASN A 143 -2.61 -9.35 10.64
C ASN A 143 -3.65 -8.29 10.24
N THR A 144 -4.06 -8.24 8.97
CA THR A 144 -5.03 -7.29 8.42
C THR A 144 -6.11 -8.01 7.63
N LYS A 145 -7.29 -7.38 7.48
CA LYS A 145 -8.40 -7.96 6.69
C LYS A 145 -8.06 -8.15 5.22
N LEU A 146 -7.33 -7.18 4.67
CA LEU A 146 -6.78 -7.23 3.32
C LEU A 146 -5.26 -7.43 3.44
N PRO A 147 -4.68 -8.44 2.79
CA PRO A 147 -3.23 -8.69 2.84
C PRO A 147 -2.43 -7.66 2.04
N SER A 148 -3.04 -7.06 1.01
CA SER A 148 -2.51 -5.98 0.19
C SER A 148 -3.64 -5.05 -0.26
N MET A 149 -3.28 -3.83 -0.65
CA MET A 149 -4.19 -2.85 -1.22
C MET A 149 -3.45 -2.06 -2.28
N GLU A 150 -3.86 -2.24 -3.53
CA GLU A 150 -3.34 -1.57 -4.70
C GLU A 150 -4.23 -0.37 -5.03
N LEU A 151 -3.60 0.77 -5.32
CA LEU A 151 -4.30 2.03 -5.60
C LEU A 151 -3.68 2.70 -6.83
N GLY A 152 -4.51 2.99 -7.82
CA GLY A 152 -4.19 3.73 -9.03
C GLY A 152 -4.64 5.18 -8.95
N THR A 153 -3.92 6.06 -9.65
CA THR A 153 -4.36 7.45 -9.88
C THR A 153 -5.29 7.58 -11.09
N GLU A 154 -5.40 6.51 -11.89
CA GLU A 154 -6.14 6.46 -13.15
C GLU A 154 -6.90 5.13 -13.26
N PRO A 155 -8.05 5.09 -13.95
CA PRO A 155 -8.80 3.86 -14.16
C PRO A 155 -8.06 2.87 -15.08
N ILE A 156 -8.36 1.58 -14.92
CA ILE A 156 -7.84 0.53 -15.79
C ILE A 156 -8.27 0.78 -17.24
N THR A 157 -7.30 0.81 -18.15
CA THR A 157 -7.52 0.98 -19.58
C THR A 157 -7.27 -0.32 -20.33
N SER A 158 -8.27 -0.77 -21.08
CA SER A 158 -8.18 -1.95 -21.95
C SER A 158 -7.93 -1.58 -23.41
N GLY A 159 -7.69 -2.59 -24.25
CA GLY A 159 -7.42 -2.42 -25.67
C GLY A 159 -5.93 -2.40 -26.00
N ILE A 160 -5.61 -2.08 -27.25
CA ILE A 160 -4.25 -2.13 -27.80
C ILE A 160 -3.78 -0.72 -28.11
N ASP A 161 -2.59 -0.38 -27.64
CA ASP A 161 -1.86 0.76 -28.15
C ASP A 161 -1.24 0.41 -29.49
N ARG A 162 -1.80 0.97 -30.56
CA ARG A 162 -1.38 0.68 -31.94
C ARG A 162 -0.01 1.24 -32.29
N ASN A 163 0.51 2.20 -31.53
CA ASN A 163 1.83 2.79 -31.81
C ASN A 163 2.97 1.82 -31.43
N VAL A 164 2.78 1.06 -30.36
CA VAL A 164 3.78 0.13 -29.81
C VAL A 164 3.33 -1.33 -29.88
N ASN A 165 2.11 -1.57 -30.36
CA ASN A 165 1.47 -2.87 -30.50
C ASN A 165 1.43 -3.70 -29.21
N LEU A 166 1.07 -3.04 -28.10
CA LEU A 166 0.97 -3.64 -26.76
C LEU A 166 -0.42 -3.43 -26.17
N THR A 167 -0.83 -4.35 -25.30
CA THR A 167 -2.02 -4.13 -24.47
C THR A 167 -1.84 -2.94 -23.54
N ARG A 168 -2.89 -2.12 -23.43
CA ARG A 168 -2.94 -0.99 -22.51
C ARG A 168 -3.02 -1.43 -21.04
N LEU A 169 -3.34 -2.70 -20.78
CA LEU A 169 -3.39 -3.27 -19.44
C LEU A 169 -2.06 -3.13 -18.69
N TYR A 170 -0.93 -3.22 -19.39
CA TYR A 170 0.40 -3.04 -18.77
C TYR A 170 0.66 -1.63 -18.25
N GLY A 171 -0.08 -0.62 -18.72
CA GLY A 171 0.00 0.75 -18.21
C GLY A 171 -0.83 0.96 -16.94
N SER A 172 -1.76 0.04 -16.66
CA SER A 172 -2.72 0.16 -15.55
C SER A 172 -2.38 -0.71 -14.34
N HIS A 173 -1.29 -1.49 -14.38
CA HIS A 173 -0.96 -2.45 -13.33
C HIS A 173 0.53 -2.41 -13.02
N ILE A 174 0.86 -2.33 -11.73
CA ILE A 174 2.23 -2.38 -11.19
C ILE A 174 2.46 -3.60 -10.28
N SER A 175 1.39 -4.26 -9.84
CA SER A 175 1.40 -5.38 -8.89
C SER A 175 0.91 -6.67 -9.56
N TRP A 176 1.61 -7.77 -9.27
CA TRP A 176 1.48 -9.07 -9.94
C TRP A 176 1.50 -10.19 -8.90
N LYS A 177 0.33 -10.78 -8.64
CA LYS A 177 0.20 -11.91 -7.70
C LYS A 177 0.82 -13.20 -8.24
N LYS A 178 0.77 -13.36 -9.56
CA LYS A 178 1.46 -14.38 -10.35
C LYS A 178 1.98 -13.69 -11.61
N PRO A 179 2.91 -14.30 -12.37
CA PRO A 179 3.40 -13.70 -13.60
C PRO A 179 2.28 -13.23 -14.54
N GLU A 180 1.20 -13.99 -14.68
CA GLU A 180 0.07 -13.71 -15.57
C GLU A 180 -1.14 -13.05 -14.88
N VAL A 181 -1.07 -12.80 -13.57
CA VAL A 181 -2.21 -12.32 -12.77
C VAL A 181 -1.89 -10.95 -12.17
N PRO A 182 -2.22 -9.86 -12.88
CA PRO A 182 -2.10 -8.52 -12.34
C PRO A 182 -3.19 -8.24 -11.31
N LEU A 183 -2.91 -7.35 -10.35
CA LEU A 183 -3.90 -6.90 -9.36
C LEU A 183 -4.46 -5.52 -9.68
N PRO A 184 -5.78 -5.31 -9.55
CA PRO A 184 -6.43 -4.06 -9.91
C PRO A 184 -5.89 -2.93 -9.04
N CYS A 185 -5.42 -1.85 -9.69
CA CYS A 185 -5.08 -0.60 -9.03
C CYS A 185 -6.31 0.33 -9.01
#